data_AF-A0A1B8F3P8-F1
#
_entry.id   AF-A0A1B8F3P8-F1
#
_cell.length_a   1.000
_cell.length_b   1.000
_cell.length_c   1.000
_cell.angle_alpha   90.00
_cell.angle_beta   90.00
_cell.angle_gamma   90.00
#
_symmetry.space_group_name_H-M   'P 1'
#
loop_
_entity.id
_entity.type
_entity.pdbx_description
1 polymer ?
#
loop_
_entity_poly.entity_id
_entity_poly.type
_entity_poly.pdbx_seq_one_letter_code
_entity_poly.pdbx_strand_id
1 'polypeptide(L)'
;MVSNKNRLYIALYPSGATGGATPEGRQYHWGFLVGPKAEKSKEVPGTGYHVKNSIVTGWNYEELDLRDVQNTATLLARLLIAKIEDDERLKEVFRTTPLV
;
A
#
# COMPACT_ATOMS: atom_id res chain seq x y z
N MET A 1 -23.96 11.36 12.85
CA MET A 1 -23.06 11.94 11.83
C MET A 1 -22.02 10.90 11.46
N VAL A 2 -21.89 10.47 10.18
CA VAL A 2 -20.92 9.43 9.80
C VAL A 2 -19.56 10.08 9.55
N SER A 3 -18.63 9.92 10.48
CA SER A 3 -17.27 10.48 10.38
C SER A 3 -16.58 10.13 9.05
N ASN A 4 -16.03 11.15 8.38
CA ASN A 4 -15.32 11.07 7.10
C ASN A 4 -13.88 10.56 7.29
N LYS A 5 -13.71 9.44 8.00
CA LYS A 5 -12.38 8.86 8.26
C LYS A 5 -11.79 8.25 7.00
N ASN A 6 -10.48 8.13 6.96
CA ASN A 6 -9.76 7.45 5.89
C ASN A 6 -10.10 5.95 5.80
N ARG A 7 -9.69 5.36 4.69
CA ARG A 7 -9.89 3.97 4.30
C ARG A 7 -8.54 3.31 4.12
N LEU A 8 -8.42 2.10 4.64
CA LEU A 8 -7.28 1.24 4.43
C LEU A 8 -7.61 0.22 3.36
N TYR A 9 -6.76 0.14 2.35
CA TYR A 9 -6.86 -0.82 1.28
C TYR A 9 -5.65 -1.74 1.26
N ILE A 10 -5.86 -2.99 0.89
CA ILE A 10 -4.79 -3.85 0.35
C ILE A 10 -4.69 -3.55 -1.13
N ALA A 11 -3.48 -3.35 -1.64
CA ALA A 11 -3.18 -3.11 -3.04
C ALA A 11 -2.30 -4.22 -3.62
N LEU A 12 -2.61 -4.61 -4.85
CA LEU A 12 -1.94 -5.65 -5.60
C LEU A 12 -1.20 -5.02 -6.80
N TYR A 13 0.07 -5.37 -6.93
CA TYR A 13 0.97 -4.91 -7.98
C TYR A 13 1.63 -6.11 -8.66
N PRO A 14 2.11 -5.99 -9.91
CA PRO A 14 3.07 -6.94 -10.43
C PRO A 14 4.39 -6.79 -9.66
N SER A 15 5.04 -7.89 -9.28
CA SER A 15 6.29 -7.85 -8.51
C SER A 15 7.49 -7.34 -9.33
N GLY A 16 7.40 -7.34 -10.66
CA GLY A 16 8.54 -7.06 -11.55
C GLY A 16 9.68 -8.08 -11.50
N ALA A 17 9.58 -9.12 -10.66
CA ALA A 17 10.58 -10.17 -10.53
C ALA A 17 10.52 -11.14 -11.72
N THR A 18 11.40 -10.93 -12.70
CA THR A 18 11.65 -11.88 -13.78
C THR A 18 12.77 -12.84 -13.35
N GLY A 19 12.43 -14.12 -13.09
CA GLY A 19 13.44 -15.20 -13.00
C GLY A 19 13.71 -15.86 -11.65
N GLY A 20 12.73 -15.99 -10.75
CA GLY A 20 12.86 -16.86 -9.57
C GLY A 20 12.67 -18.36 -9.87
N ALA A 21 13.32 -19.25 -9.10
CA ALA A 21 13.30 -20.71 -9.24
C ALA A 21 11.91 -21.39 -9.16
N THR A 22 10.87 -20.65 -8.79
CA THR A 22 9.47 -21.07 -8.92
C THR A 22 8.67 -19.91 -9.54
N PRO A 23 8.20 -20.04 -10.79
CA PRO A 23 7.49 -18.99 -11.52
C PRO A 23 6.20 -18.49 -10.83
N GLU A 24 5.59 -19.29 -9.96
CA GLU A 24 4.24 -19.04 -9.41
C GLU A 24 4.25 -18.12 -8.17
N GLY A 25 5.32 -18.10 -7.37
CA GLY A 25 5.34 -17.46 -6.05
C GLY A 25 5.75 -15.98 -6.00
N ARG A 26 6.25 -15.40 -7.11
CA ARG A 26 6.80 -14.03 -7.16
C ARG A 26 6.19 -13.15 -8.24
N GLN A 27 5.00 -13.48 -8.74
CA GLN A 27 4.37 -12.68 -9.80
C GLN A 27 3.77 -11.39 -9.27
N TYR A 28 3.40 -11.37 -7.98
CA TYR A 28 2.65 -10.28 -7.38
C TYR A 28 3.32 -9.72 -6.14
N HIS A 29 3.16 -8.42 -5.94
CA HIS A 29 3.61 -7.65 -4.79
C HIS A 29 2.40 -7.02 -4.11
N TRP A 30 2.37 -7.07 -2.78
CA TRP A 30 1.29 -6.50 -1.99
C TRP A 30 1.76 -5.23 -1.27
N GLY A 31 0.88 -4.25 -1.17
CA GLY A 31 1.11 -3.05 -0.38
C GLY A 31 -0.19 -2.61 0.30
N PHE A 32 -0.08 -1.58 1.14
CA PHE A 32 -1.25 -0.90 1.68
C PHE A 32 -1.40 0.47 1.04
N LEU A 33 -2.65 0.89 0.90
CA LEU A 33 -2.99 2.27 0.52
C LEU A 33 -3.90 2.85 1.59
N VAL A 34 -3.65 4.12 1.93
CA VAL A 34 -4.52 4.93 2.78
C VAL A 34 -5.02 6.11 1.98
N GLY A 35 -6.34 6.30 1.97
CA GLY A 35 -6.97 7.40 1.24
C GLY A 35 -8.29 7.84 1.87
N PRO A 36 -8.84 8.97 1.41
CA PRO A 36 -10.11 9.49 1.93
C PRO A 36 -11.27 8.54 1.62
N LYS A 37 -12.32 8.57 2.45
CA LYS A 37 -13.57 7.83 2.20
C LYS A 37 -14.22 8.19 0.85
N ALA A 38 -14.16 9.46 0.46
CA ALA A 38 -14.79 9.96 -0.74
C ALA A 38 -13.72 10.25 -1.79
N GLU A 39 -13.77 9.50 -2.89
CA GLU A 39 -12.76 9.53 -3.94
C GLU A 39 -13.34 10.11 -5.24
N LYS A 40 -14.07 11.23 -5.12
CA LYS A 40 -14.81 11.84 -6.24
C LYS A 40 -14.01 12.90 -7.02
N SER A 41 -12.85 13.29 -6.49
CA SER A 41 -11.99 14.31 -7.08
C SER A 41 -11.18 13.73 -8.23
N LYS A 42 -10.72 14.61 -9.14
CA LYS A 42 -9.83 14.22 -10.25
C LYS A 42 -8.52 13.61 -9.77
N GLU A 43 -8.04 14.09 -8.62
CA GLU A 43 -6.89 13.54 -7.90
C GLU A 43 -7.33 13.28 -6.47
N VAL A 44 -6.95 12.11 -5.96
CA VAL A 44 -7.32 11.68 -4.61
C VAL A 44 -6.06 11.39 -3.82
N PRO A 45 -5.49 12.39 -3.15
CA PRO A 45 -4.25 12.22 -2.40
C PRO A 45 -4.37 11.14 -1.34
N GLY A 46 -3.26 10.44 -1.08
CA GLY A 46 -3.19 9.37 -0.10
C GLY A 46 -1.75 8.98 0.18
N THR A 47 -1.58 7.86 0.88
CA THR A 47 -0.26 7.33 1.23
C THR A 47 -0.18 5.85 0.87
N GLY A 48 0.90 5.46 0.22
CA GLY A 48 1.23 4.07 -0.10
C GLY A 48 2.28 3.54 0.86
N TYR A 49 2.10 2.30 1.30
CA TYR A 49 3.02 1.60 2.20
C TYR A 49 3.45 0.30 1.54
N HIS A 50 4.76 0.14 1.36
CA HIS A 50 5.34 -1.01 0.67
C HIS A 50 6.45 -1.62 1.50
N VAL A 51 6.66 -2.92 1.33
CA VAL A 51 7.86 -3.59 1.79
C VAL A 51 8.57 -4.15 0.55
N LYS A 52 9.77 -3.69 0.26
CA LYS A 52 10.53 -4.11 -0.92
C LYS A 52 11.78 -4.86 -0.50
N ASN A 53 12.12 -5.91 -1.24
CA ASN A 53 13.39 -6.61 -1.07
C ASN A 53 14.42 -6.04 -2.06
N SER A 54 15.43 -5.35 -1.54
CA SER A 54 16.57 -4.88 -2.31
C SER A 54 17.72 -5.85 -2.15
N ILE A 55 18.52 -6.02 -3.20
CA ILE A 55 19.69 -6.92 -3.18
C ILE A 55 20.74 -6.45 -2.17
N VAL A 56 20.83 -5.14 -1.93
CA VAL A 56 21.91 -4.52 -1.14
C VAL A 56 21.51 -4.37 0.33
N THR A 57 20.27 -3.96 0.59
CA THR A 57 19.78 -3.61 1.93
C THR A 57 18.74 -4.60 2.46
N GLY A 58 18.40 -5.65 1.71
CA GLY A 58 17.41 -6.64 2.12
C GLY A 58 15.99 -6.07 2.11
N TRP A 59 15.15 -6.47 3.05
CA TRP A 59 13.77 -5.98 3.17
C TRP A 59 13.73 -4.56 3.74
N ASN A 60 13.04 -3.66 3.07
CA ASN A 60 12.89 -2.26 3.47
C ASN A 60 11.44 -1.83 3.41
N TYR A 61 11.00 -1.11 4.43
CA TYR A 61 9.71 -0.43 4.46
C TYR A 61 9.82 0.93 3.75
N GLU A 62 8.82 1.25 2.94
CA GLU A 62 8.66 2.53 2.27
C GLU A 62 7.27 3.11 2.55
N GLU A 63 7.25 4.40 2.87
CA GLU A 63 6.06 5.24 3.00
C GLU A 63 6.14 6.32 1.90
N LEU A 64 5.15 6.35 1.02
CA LEU A 64 5.15 7.18 -0.18
C LEU A 64 3.90 8.04 -0.23
N ASP A 65 4.07 9.35 -0.35
CA ASP A 65 2.96 10.25 -0.66
C ASP A 65 2.49 10.03 -2.09
N LEU A 66 1.18 9.82 -2.25
CA LEU A 66 0.55 9.55 -3.52
C LEU A 66 -0.33 10.72 -3.92
N ARG A 67 -0.15 11.18 -5.17
CA ARG A 67 -1.03 12.17 -5.78
C ARG A 67 -2.45 11.64 -5.99
N ASP A 68 -2.55 10.36 -6.35
CA ASP A 68 -3.83 9.68 -6.55
C ASP A 68 -3.77 8.22 -6.09
N VAL A 69 -4.48 7.93 -4.99
CA VAL A 69 -4.61 6.59 -4.40
C VAL A 69 -5.43 5.63 -5.27
N GLN A 70 -6.18 6.16 -6.24
CA GLN A 70 -6.95 5.34 -7.18
C GLN A 70 -6.09 4.82 -8.34
N ASN A 71 -4.97 5.50 -8.63
CA ASN A 71 -4.19 5.29 -9.83
C ASN A 71 -2.69 5.40 -9.56
N THR A 72 -2.18 4.50 -8.71
CA THR A 72 -0.73 4.33 -8.55
C THR A 72 -0.16 3.55 -9.74
N ALA A 73 1.08 3.83 -10.13
CA ALA A 73 1.74 3.12 -11.23
C ALA A 73 1.65 1.60 -11.05
N THR A 74 1.17 0.89 -12.07
CA THR A 74 1.04 -0.59 -12.11
C THR A 74 0.07 -1.21 -11.09
N LEU A 75 -0.88 -0.44 -10.53
CA LEU A 75 -1.93 -0.99 -9.67
C LEU A 75 -2.82 -1.97 -10.45
N LEU A 76 -2.89 -3.22 -10.01
CA LEU A 76 -3.77 -4.24 -10.60
C LEU A 76 -5.14 -4.27 -9.92
N ALA A 77 -5.13 -4.20 -8.60
CA ALA A 77 -6.34 -4.19 -7.80
C ALA A 77 -6.08 -3.49 -6.46
N ARG A 78 -7.14 -2.95 -5.87
CA ARG A 78 -7.16 -2.56 -4.46
C ARG A 78 -8.48 -2.99 -3.84
N LEU A 79 -8.41 -3.51 -2.61
CA LEU A 79 -9.57 -3.99 -1.87
C LEU A 79 -9.69 -3.21 -0.58
N LEU A 80 -10.88 -2.67 -0.32
CA LEU A 80 -11.17 -1.99 0.93
C LEU A 80 -11.24 -3.01 2.06
N ILE A 81 -10.39 -2.90 3.07
CA ILE A 81 -10.36 -3.84 4.19
C ILE A 81 -10.78 -3.23 5.52
N ALA A 82 -10.62 -1.91 5.68
CA ALA A 82 -10.97 -1.26 6.94
C ALA A 82 -11.29 0.23 6.80
N LYS A 83 -12.04 0.73 7.78
CA LYS A 83 -12.10 2.15 8.12
C LYS A 83 -11.04 2.43 9.17
N ILE A 84 -10.27 3.48 8.98
CA ILE A 84 -9.21 3.86 9.91
C ILE A 84 -9.82 4.68 11.03
N GLU A 85 -9.55 4.33 12.29
CA GLU A 85 -10.05 5.11 13.42
C GLU A 85 -9.12 6.22 13.86
N ASP A 86 -7.81 5.93 13.78
CA ASP A 86 -6.67 6.75 14.17
C ASP A 86 -5.56 6.51 13.14
N ASP A 87 -5.28 7.51 12.31
CA ASP A 87 -4.29 7.43 11.24
C ASP A 87 -2.85 7.38 11.78
N GLU A 88 -2.55 8.09 12.87
CA GLU A 88 -1.19 8.12 13.43
C GLU A 88 -0.85 6.80 14.11
N ARG A 89 -1.81 6.20 14.82
CA ARG A 89 -1.63 4.86 15.37
C ARG A 89 -1.42 3.81 14.28
N LEU A 90 -2.13 3.91 13.15
CA LEU A 90 -1.92 2.99 12.03
C LEU A 90 -0.50 3.14 11.44
N LYS A 91 -0.04 4.38 11.23
CA LYS A 91 1.33 4.64 10.75
C LYS A 91 2.37 4.10 11.71
N GLU A 92 2.18 4.28 13.02
CA GLU A 92 3.08 3.74 14.05
C GLU A 92 3.14 2.21 13.98
N VAL A 93 1.99 1.54 13.83
CA VAL A 93 1.95 0.08 13.64
C VAL A 93 2.77 -0.33 12.43
N PHE A 94 2.61 0.33 11.27
CA PHE A 94 3.38 -0.01 10.08
C PHE A 94 4.89 0.24 10.24
N ARG A 95 5.29 1.35 10.87
CA ARG A 95 6.70 1.70 11.08
C ARG A 95 7.41 0.81 12.10
N THR A 96 6.68 0.27 13.07
CA THR A 96 7.25 -0.51 14.19
C THR A 96 7.11 -2.03 14.01
N THR A 97 6.25 -2.48 13.08
CA THR A 97 6.13 -3.90 12.77
C THR A 97 7.46 -4.44 12.24
N PRO A 98 8.07 -5.46 12.88
CA PRO A 98 9.33 -6.02 12.42
C PRO A 98 9.22 -6.58 11.00
N LEU A 99 10.22 -6.25 10.18
CA LEU A 99 10.46 -6.91 8.90
C LEU A 99 11.48 -8.02 9.16
N VAL A 100 11.08 -9.28 8.95
CA VAL A 100 11.87 -10.54 9.09
C VAL A 100 13.03 -10.55 10.10
#